data_AF-A0A1G3TDD2-F1
#
_entry.id   AF-A0A1G3TDD2-F1
#
_cell.length_a   1.000
_cell.length_b   1.000
_cell.length_c   1.000
_cell.angle_alpha   90.00
_cell.angle_beta   90.00
_cell.angle_gamma   90.00
#
_symmetry.space_group_name_H-M   'P 1'
#
loop_
_entity.id
_entity.type
_entity.pdbx_description
1 polymer ?
#
loop_
_entity_poly.entity_id
_entity_poly.type
_entity_poly.pdbx_seq_one_letter_code
_entity_poly.pdbx_strand_id
1 'polypeptide(L)'
;MKTFILLIMPFIIFASGEAMSVYDSLYFSNANKQLFKLNNHQKTRMHKLHKIDEKEAKFIIKELTQEENINLKLTTRGKYLIYKASTEQYTLIINALDGTLIEKEPK
;
A
#
# COMPACT_ATOMS: atom_id res chain seq x y z
N MET A 1 -31.51 11.03 -32.12
CA MET A 1 -30.65 11.35 -30.95
C MET A 1 -30.06 10.05 -30.42
N LYS A 2 -28.74 9.87 -30.48
CA LYS A 2 -28.06 8.69 -29.90
C LYS A 2 -27.20 9.17 -28.74
N THR A 3 -27.70 9.01 -27.52
CA THR A 3 -26.92 9.21 -26.29
C THR A 3 -25.96 8.05 -26.14
N PHE A 4 -24.67 8.30 -26.35
CA PHE A 4 -23.60 7.41 -25.92
C PHE A 4 -23.46 7.55 -24.40
N ILE A 5 -24.02 6.60 -23.65
CA ILE A 5 -23.72 6.44 -22.23
C ILE A 5 -22.33 5.80 -22.17
N LEU A 6 -21.31 6.63 -21.97
CA LEU A 6 -19.95 6.17 -21.69
C LEU A 6 -19.94 5.66 -20.24
N LEU A 7 -20.08 4.34 -20.08
CA LEU A 7 -19.89 3.65 -18.82
C LEU A 7 -18.44 3.86 -18.36
N ILE A 8 -18.22 4.83 -17.47
CA ILE A 8 -16.95 4.99 -16.76
C ILE A 8 -16.88 3.85 -15.75
N MET A 9 -16.41 2.68 -16.19
CA MET A 9 -16.11 1.59 -15.27
C MET A 9 -14.86 1.98 -14.45
N PRO A 10 -14.90 1.90 -13.11
CA PRO A 10 -13.72 2.15 -12.30
C PRO A 10 -12.67 1.07 -12.63
N PHE A 11 -11.59 1.48 -13.29
CA PHE A 11 -10.42 0.63 -13.54
C PHE A 11 -9.71 0.39 -12.20
N ILE A 12 -9.96 -0.77 -11.59
CA ILE A 12 -9.14 -1.22 -10.47
C ILE A 12 -7.87 -1.84 -11.06
N ILE A 13 -6.79 -1.07 -11.09
CA ILE A 13 -5.47 -1.56 -11.53
C ILE A 13 -4.91 -2.42 -10.39
N PHE A 14 -5.15 -3.73 -10.45
CA PHE A 14 -4.51 -4.70 -9.57
C PHE A 14 -3.18 -5.15 -10.18
N ALA A 15 -2.09 -4.43 -9.88
CA ALA A 15 -0.75 -4.93 -10.18
C ALA A 15 -0.24 -5.78 -9.00
N SER A 16 0.27 -6.98 -9.29
CA SER A 16 0.93 -7.80 -8.28
C SER A 16 2.39 -7.34 -8.11
N GLY A 17 2.67 -6.56 -7.07
CA GLY A 17 4.05 -6.16 -6.73
C GLY A 17 4.87 -7.30 -6.11
N GLU A 18 6.09 -6.98 -5.68
CA GLU A 18 7.05 -7.89 -5.05
C GLU A 18 6.53 -8.44 -3.70
N ALA A 19 6.68 -9.75 -3.47
CA ALA A 19 6.28 -10.37 -2.22
C ALA A 19 7.47 -10.42 -1.23
N MET A 20 7.18 -10.34 0.06
CA MET A 20 8.15 -10.65 1.10
C MET A 20 8.63 -12.10 1.00
N SER A 21 9.81 -12.38 1.55
CA SER A 21 10.27 -13.75 1.73
C SER A 21 9.27 -14.56 2.58
N VAL A 22 9.25 -15.88 2.41
CA VAL A 22 8.38 -16.77 3.21
C VAL A 22 8.66 -16.61 4.71
N TYR A 23 9.94 -16.48 5.08
CA TYR A 23 10.34 -16.24 6.46
C TYR A 23 9.74 -14.94 7.02
N ASP A 24 9.88 -13.83 6.29
CA ASP A 24 9.36 -12.53 6.72
C ASP A 24 7.83 -12.52 6.76
N SER A 25 7.18 -13.12 5.76
CA SER A 25 5.73 -13.27 5.74
C SER A 25 5.23 -14.04 6.96
N LEU A 26 5.85 -15.15 7.33
CA LEU A 26 5.51 -15.91 8.54
C LEU A 26 5.78 -15.10 9.81
N TYR A 27 6.94 -14.44 9.89
CA TYR A 27 7.35 -13.60 11.01
C TYR A 27 6.31 -12.52 11.34
N PHE A 28 5.78 -11.83 10.32
CA PHE A 28 4.74 -10.81 10.50
C PHE A 28 3.32 -11.39 10.60
N SER A 29 3.03 -12.56 10.00
CA SER A 29 1.71 -13.20 10.14
C SER A 29 1.41 -13.62 11.59
N ASN A 30 2.45 -14.05 12.32
CA ASN A 30 2.33 -14.42 13.73
C ASN A 30 2.09 -13.20 14.63
N ALA A 31 2.55 -12.01 14.22
CA ALA A 31 2.31 -10.77 14.92
C ALA A 31 0.84 -10.32 14.85
N ASN A 32 0.17 -10.52 13.71
CA ASN A 32 -1.24 -10.16 13.51
C ASN A 32 -2.22 -10.96 14.39
N LYS A 33 -1.81 -12.14 14.90
CA LYS A 33 -2.66 -12.98 15.77
C LYS A 33 -2.63 -12.55 17.24
N GLN A 34 -1.61 -11.81 17.66
CA GLN A 34 -1.60 -11.20 18.98
C GLN A 34 -2.31 -9.85 18.88
N LEU A 35 -3.27 -9.60 19.78
CA LEU A 35 -4.01 -8.34 19.93
C LEU A 35 -3.11 -7.10 20.20
N PHE A 36 -1.80 -7.23 20.06
CA PHE A 36 -0.81 -6.25 20.46
C PHE A 36 -0.12 -5.68 19.21
N LYS A 37 -0.09 -4.34 19.16
CA LYS A 37 0.67 -3.55 18.20
C LYS A 37 2.06 -4.17 17.96
N LEU A 38 2.53 -4.15 16.71
CA LEU A 38 3.88 -4.57 16.33
C LEU A 38 4.91 -4.12 17.37
N ASN A 39 5.69 -5.06 17.89
CA ASN A 39 6.75 -4.74 18.84
C ASN A 39 7.87 -3.92 18.14
N ASN A 40 8.75 -3.29 18.92
CA ASN A 40 9.79 -2.42 18.35
C ASN A 40 10.71 -3.16 17.38
N HIS A 41 11.08 -4.43 17.67
CA HIS A 41 11.90 -5.23 16.76
C HIS A 41 11.22 -5.51 15.42
N GLN A 42 9.91 -5.77 15.43
CA GLN A 42 9.13 -5.97 14.21
C GLN A 42 9.04 -4.68 13.40
N LYS A 43 8.79 -3.53 14.03
CA LYS A 43 8.82 -2.23 13.35
C LYS A 43 10.18 -1.97 12.72
N THR A 44 11.27 -2.15 13.47
CA THR A 44 12.63 -2.01 12.95
C THR A 44 12.89 -2.95 11.79
N ARG A 45 12.42 -4.21 11.85
CA ARG A 45 12.56 -5.15 10.74
C ARG A 45 11.79 -4.70 9.50
N MET A 46 10.56 -4.21 9.65
CA MET A 46 9.79 -3.67 8.52
C MET A 46 10.50 -2.49 7.86
N HIS A 47 11.00 -1.55 8.66
CA HIS A 47 11.81 -0.42 8.16
C HIS A 47 13.19 -0.84 7.61
N LYS A 48 13.63 -2.08 7.82
CA LYS A 48 14.82 -2.63 7.14
C LYS A 48 14.48 -3.31 5.83
N LEU A 49 13.24 -3.75 5.66
CA LEU A 49 12.79 -4.49 4.48
C LEU A 49 12.26 -3.58 3.39
N HIS A 50 11.69 -2.42 3.73
CA HIS A 50 11.23 -1.49 2.71
C HIS A 50 12.39 -1.04 1.81
N LYS A 51 12.18 -1.08 0.50
CA LYS A 51 13.16 -0.54 -0.46
C LYS A 51 12.80 0.88 -0.87
N ILE A 52 11.51 1.19 -0.86
CA ILE A 52 11.03 2.55 -1.02
C ILE A 52 10.72 3.15 0.35
N ASP A 53 11.18 4.38 0.55
CA ASP A 53 10.96 5.09 1.81
C ASP A 53 9.61 5.83 1.83
N GLU A 54 9.30 6.49 2.95
CA GLU A 54 8.03 7.23 3.06
C GLU A 54 7.95 8.44 2.12
N LYS A 55 9.08 9.03 1.73
CA LYS A 55 9.11 10.18 0.82
C LYS A 55 8.83 9.73 -0.60
N GLU A 56 9.47 8.65 -1.04
CA GLU A 56 9.22 8.03 -2.34
C GLU A 56 7.76 7.56 -2.45
N ALA A 57 7.24 6.89 -1.42
CA ALA A 57 5.84 6.48 -1.40
C ALA A 57 4.89 7.69 -1.54
N LYS A 58 5.15 8.79 -0.82
CA LYS A 58 4.36 10.03 -0.92
C LYS A 58 4.47 10.68 -2.31
N PHE A 59 5.65 10.64 -2.92
CA PHE A 59 5.85 11.15 -4.27
C PHE A 59 4.98 10.37 -5.29
N ILE A 60 5.03 9.03 -5.24
CA ILE A 60 4.20 8.17 -6.10
C ILE A 60 2.72 8.48 -5.90
N ILE A 61 2.26 8.63 -4.66
CA ILE A 61 0.85 8.95 -4.37
C ILE A 61 0.47 10.31 -4.93
N LYS A 62 1.31 11.33 -4.75
CA LYS A 62 1.07 12.67 -5.28
C LYS A 62 0.97 12.65 -6.80
N GLU A 63 1.82 11.89 -7.50
CA GLU A 63 1.71 11.74 -8.95
C GLU A 63 0.41 11.04 -9.38
N LEU A 64 -0.05 10.06 -8.60
CA LEU A 64 -1.25 9.28 -8.91
C LEU A 64 -2.58 9.97 -8.57
N THR A 65 -2.60 10.87 -7.59
CA THR A 65 -3.84 11.53 -7.11
C THR A 65 -3.85 13.04 -7.24
N GLN A 66 -2.69 13.67 -7.45
CA GLN A 66 -2.48 15.13 -7.39
C GLN A 66 -2.77 15.75 -6.01
N GLU A 67 -2.88 14.93 -4.97
CA GLU A 67 -3.17 15.39 -3.60
C GLU A 67 -1.90 15.52 -2.76
N GLU A 68 -1.85 16.56 -1.94
CA GLU A 68 -0.70 16.84 -1.06
C GLU A 68 -0.88 16.28 0.36
N ASN A 69 -2.14 16.19 0.82
CA ASN A 69 -2.50 15.67 2.13
C ASN A 69 -2.50 14.15 2.14
N ILE A 70 -1.34 13.56 2.38
CA ILE A 70 -1.14 12.09 2.33
C ILE A 70 -0.84 11.55 3.73
N ASN A 71 -1.76 10.76 4.28
CA ASN A 71 -1.52 9.94 5.46
C ASN A 71 -1.02 8.55 5.03
N LEU A 72 0.14 8.13 5.54
CA LEU A 72 0.83 6.92 5.12
C LEU A 72 1.09 6.01 6.32
N LYS A 73 0.83 4.71 6.16
CA LYS A 73 1.13 3.70 7.18
C LYS A 73 1.80 2.47 6.57
N LEU A 74 3.03 2.19 7.00
CA LEU A 74 3.72 0.94 6.68
C LEU A 74 3.07 -0.23 7.46
N THR A 75 2.65 -1.27 6.74
CA THR A 75 1.99 -2.45 7.30
C THR A 75 2.17 -3.67 6.39
N THR A 76 1.59 -4.81 6.75
CA THR A 76 1.62 -6.02 5.93
C THR A 76 0.20 -6.42 5.51
N ARG A 77 0.06 -6.95 4.29
CA ARG A 77 -1.18 -7.55 3.78
C ARG A 77 -0.84 -8.89 3.15
N GLY A 78 -1.11 -9.98 3.88
CA GLY A 78 -0.70 -11.33 3.47
C GLY A 78 0.82 -11.41 3.29
N LYS A 79 1.26 -11.72 2.08
CA LYS A 79 2.69 -11.83 1.73
C LYS A 79 3.36 -10.50 1.34
N TYR A 80 2.61 -9.39 1.33
CA TYR A 80 3.12 -8.09 0.87
C TYR A 80 3.46 -7.17 2.05
N LEU A 81 4.60 -6.48 1.94
CA LEU A 81 4.89 -5.29 2.75
C LEU A 81 4.34 -4.09 1.99
N ILE A 82 3.47 -3.31 2.62
CA ILE A 82 2.71 -2.26 1.94
C ILE A 82 2.75 -0.95 2.70
N TYR A 83 2.69 0.14 1.94
CA TYR A 83 2.21 1.42 2.42
C TYR A 83 0.71 1.53 2.15
N LYS A 84 -0.09 1.56 3.22
CA LYS A 84 -1.49 1.97 3.12
C LYS A 84 -1.55 3.50 3.20
N ALA A 85 -2.02 4.11 2.13
CA ALA A 85 -2.18 5.55 2.03
C ALA A 85 -3.65 5.95 2.06
N SER A 86 -3.93 7.08 2.69
CA SER A 86 -5.24 7.73 2.68
C SER A 86 -5.03 9.19 2.31
N THR A 87 -5.70 9.61 1.24
CA THR A 87 -5.80 11.00 0.81
C THR A 87 -7.22 11.52 1.10
N GLU A 88 -7.59 12.70 0.64
CA GLU A 88 -8.95 13.24 0.75
C GLU A 88 -9.93 12.39 -0.08
N GLN A 89 -9.54 12.01 -1.31
CA GLN A 89 -10.45 11.32 -2.24
C GLN A 89 -10.18 9.83 -2.41
N TYR A 90 -9.00 9.33 -2.01
CA TYR A 90 -8.60 7.95 -2.30
C TYR A 90 -8.03 7.22 -1.10
N THR A 91 -8.17 5.89 -1.14
CA THR A 91 -7.34 4.95 -0.39
C THR A 91 -6.44 4.23 -1.38
N LEU A 92 -5.12 4.21 -1.13
CA LEU A 92 -4.15 3.54 -1.99
C LEU A 92 -3.37 2.50 -1.20
N ILE A 93 -2.96 1.44 -1.90
CA ILE A 93 -2.04 0.44 -1.39
C ILE A 93 -0.87 0.37 -2.35
N ILE A 94 0.31 0.72 -1.84
CA ILE A 94 1.56 0.68 -2.59
C ILE A 94 2.45 -0.38 -1.96
N ASN A 95 3.12 -1.16 -2.79
CA ASN A 95 4.09 -2.13 -2.35
C ASN A 95 5.37 -1.41 -1.85
N ALA A 96 5.77 -1.67 -0.62
CA ALA A 96 6.94 -1.02 -0.01
C ALA A 96 8.28 -1.62 -0.47
N LEU A 97 8.27 -2.73 -1.21
CA LEU A 97 9.46 -3.41 -1.73
C LEU A 97 9.85 -2.93 -3.13
N ASP A 98 8.91 -2.43 -3.93
CA ASP A 98 9.17 -2.05 -5.32
C ASP A 98 8.42 -0.78 -5.80
N GLY A 99 7.55 -0.20 -4.97
CA GLY A 99 6.76 0.99 -5.32
C GLY A 99 5.54 0.73 -6.21
N THR A 100 5.20 -0.53 -6.49
CA THR A 100 4.05 -0.89 -7.33
C THR A 100 2.74 -0.47 -6.66
N LEU A 101 1.86 0.23 -7.41
CA LEU A 101 0.48 0.47 -7.00
C LEU A 101 -0.31 -0.83 -7.09
N ILE A 102 -0.73 -1.36 -5.94
CA ILE A 102 -1.53 -2.59 -5.85
C ILE A 102 -3.03 -2.29 -5.96
N GLU A 103 -3.47 -1.20 -5.35
CA GLU A 103 -4.90 -0.86 -5.26
C GLU A 103 -5.06 0.66 -5.13
N LYS A 104 -6.07 1.20 -5.82
CA LYS A 104 -6.51 2.59 -5.72
C LYS A 104 -8.04 2.61 -5.72
N GLU A 105 -8.63 2.97 -4.59
CA GLU A 105 -10.07 3.03 -4.41
C GLU A 105 -10.50 4.47 -4.11
N PRO A 106 -11.56 4.98 -4.74
CA PRO A 106 -12.19 6.22 -4.33
C PRO A 106 -12.88 6.06 -2.97
N LYS A 107 -12.99 7.16 -2.23
CA LYS A 107 -13.76 7.24 -0.97
C LYS A 107 -15.22 7.60 -1.20
#